data_AF-A0A8S3R9Z3-F1
#
_entry.id   AF-A0A8S3R9Z3-F1
#
_cell.length_a   1.000
_cell.length_b   1.000
_cell.length_c   1.000
_cell.angle_alpha   90.00
_cell.angle_beta   90.00
_cell.angle_gamma   90.00
#
_symmetry.space_group_name_H-M   'P 1'
#
loop_
_entity.id
_entity.type
_entity.pdbx_description
1 polymer ?
#
loop_
_entity_poly.entity_id
_entity_poly.type
_entity_poly.pdbx_seq_one_letter_code
_entity_poly.pdbx_strand_id
1 'polypeptide(L)'
;MIIISSTKVHECEEILDRIWKIRKEYKLYHKSSDTQTEEEQKKNFKHHLKVLIKLEQLLKSSNLTGQSDERNVLSTDDDDDIQTTNSSKPSKEELESDQPMDTSDIKDFEVVNLENLERNQDLESQIQRLLSKNSEFEITDARLKEANDTIQTLKDENDRIQAKYKSFKDLDDRLKDSNDLIQSLTEENERISKVLKSPEEKTKKMVMSLQKKLKEEVKQKDNLSTMCDKYKSAYQKLQITNQTQEDRLSKVAGMKMKDNNPAIADLSDPNRPEKLSEKFREIYDNAWTNLLDAITEKTGESDDICVKQIVSALMVCTLEILSNKLVN
;
A
#
# COMPACT_ATOMS: atom_id res chain seq x y z
N MET A 1 10.03 -27.27 -36.19
CA MET A 1 11.03 -26.72 -35.25
C MET A 1 10.94 -25.21 -35.35
N ILE A 2 10.33 -24.52 -34.36
CA ILE A 2 10.09 -23.07 -34.44
C ILE A 2 11.41 -22.36 -34.16
N ILE A 3 12.01 -21.77 -35.19
CA ILE A 3 13.18 -20.90 -35.04
C ILE A 3 12.67 -19.55 -34.52
N ILE A 4 12.63 -19.40 -33.19
CA ILE A 4 12.43 -18.10 -32.56
C ILE A 4 13.71 -17.30 -32.82
N SER A 5 13.58 -16.13 -33.44
CA SER A 5 14.72 -15.24 -33.67
C SER A 5 15.39 -14.90 -32.33
N SER A 6 16.72 -15.02 -32.27
CA SER A 6 17.54 -14.76 -31.07
C SER A 6 17.18 -13.44 -30.36
N THR A 7 16.77 -12.43 -31.13
CA THR A 7 16.30 -11.13 -30.64
C THR A 7 15.03 -11.21 -29.78
N LYS A 8 14.05 -12.05 -30.17
CA LYS A 8 12.80 -12.23 -29.42
C LYS A 8 13.01 -13.01 -28.12
N VAL A 9 14.01 -13.88 -28.08
CA VAL A 9 14.42 -14.59 -26.85
C VAL A 9 15.02 -13.60 -25.86
N HIS A 10 15.90 -12.70 -26.33
CA HIS A 10 16.55 -11.71 -25.48
C HIS A 10 15.57 -10.68 -24.90
N GLU A 11 14.58 -10.23 -25.68
CA GLU A 11 13.51 -9.35 -25.18
C GLU A 11 12.64 -10.04 -24.11
N CYS A 12 12.35 -11.33 -24.28
CA CYS A 12 11.63 -12.12 -23.28
C CYS A 12 12.43 -12.27 -21.98
N GLU A 13 13.75 -12.50 -22.07
CA GLU A 13 14.64 -12.58 -20.91
C GLU A 13 14.71 -11.25 -20.15
N GLU A 14 14.82 -10.10 -20.86
CA GLU A 14 14.84 -8.78 -20.22
C GLU A 14 13.52 -8.46 -19.50
N ILE A 15 12.39 -8.87 -20.08
CA ILE A 15 11.07 -8.71 -19.46
C ILE A 15 10.94 -9.59 -18.21
N LEU A 16 11.39 -10.84 -18.28
CA LEU A 16 11.37 -11.76 -17.14
C LEU A 16 12.25 -11.26 -15.98
N ASP A 17 13.42 -10.70 -16.28
CA ASP A 17 14.33 -10.16 -15.28
C ASP A 17 13.75 -8.91 -14.59
N ARG A 18 13.08 -8.04 -15.35
CA ARG A 18 12.33 -6.89 -14.80
C ARG A 18 11.17 -7.34 -13.90
N ILE A 19 10.41 -8.37 -14.30
CA ILE A 19 9.34 -8.93 -13.48
C ILE A 19 9.89 -9.52 -12.17
N TRP A 20 11.03 -10.21 -12.25
CA TRP A 20 11.67 -10.81 -11.08
C TRP A 20 12.17 -9.74 -10.09
N LYS A 21 12.75 -8.66 -10.60
CA LYS A 21 13.19 -7.51 -9.78
C LYS A 21 12.03 -6.84 -9.06
N ILE A 22 10.91 -6.59 -9.75
CA ILE A 22 9.69 -6.02 -9.16
C ILE A 22 9.13 -6.96 -8.07
N ARG A 23 9.11 -8.28 -8.32
CA ARG A 23 8.64 -9.26 -7.33
C ARG A 23 9.51 -9.31 -6.07
N LYS A 24 10.83 -9.15 -6.23
CA LYS A 24 11.78 -9.08 -5.11
C LYS A 24 11.59 -7.83 -4.27
N GLU A 25 11.40 -6.67 -4.91
CA GLU A 25 11.11 -5.40 -4.24
C GLU A 25 9.77 -5.46 -3.48
N TYR A 26 8.74 -6.07 -4.07
CA TYR A 26 7.43 -6.27 -3.43
C TYR A 26 7.52 -7.16 -2.17
N LYS A 27 8.33 -8.23 -2.22
CA LYS A 27 8.52 -9.15 -1.09
C LYS A 27 9.32 -8.54 0.07
N LEU A 28 10.24 -7.61 -0.23
CA LEU A 28 10.96 -6.84 0.78
C LEU A 28 10.05 -5.79 1.44
N TYR A 29 9.18 -5.15 0.66
CA TYR A 29 8.28 -4.09 1.12
C TYR A 29 7.14 -4.59 2.02
N HIS A 30 6.58 -5.77 1.75
CA HIS A 30 5.59 -6.38 2.65
C HIS A 30 6.17 -6.81 4.00
N LYS A 31 7.50 -6.91 4.11
CA LYS A 31 8.19 -7.24 5.36
C LYS A 31 8.46 -6.01 6.26
N SER A 32 8.21 -4.80 5.77
CA SER A 32 8.44 -3.51 6.48
C SER A 32 7.16 -2.71 6.77
N SER A 33 6.00 -3.36 6.73
CA SER A 33 4.67 -2.73 6.59
C SER A 33 4.00 -2.21 7.88
N ASP A 34 4.74 -1.87 8.94
CA ASP A 34 4.12 -1.38 10.18
C ASP A 34 4.02 0.16 10.29
N THR A 35 4.52 0.94 9.34
CA THR A 35 4.67 2.40 9.54
C THR A 35 4.22 3.33 8.40
N GLN A 36 3.55 2.87 7.33
CA GLN A 36 3.09 3.77 6.26
C GLN A 36 1.59 4.04 6.29
N THR A 37 1.23 5.31 6.04
CA THR A 37 -0.15 5.80 5.97
C THR A 37 -0.87 5.28 4.72
N GLU A 38 -2.17 5.06 4.85
CA GLU A 38 -3.04 4.47 3.83
C GLU A 38 -3.01 5.22 2.48
N GLU A 39 -2.71 6.53 2.49
CA GLU A 39 -2.57 7.35 1.28
C GLU A 39 -1.31 7.04 0.46
N GLU A 40 -0.18 6.73 1.11
CA GLU A 40 1.05 6.33 0.41
C GLU A 40 0.88 4.95 -0.24
N GLN A 41 0.18 4.04 0.43
CA GLN A 41 -0.14 2.71 -0.11
C GLN A 41 -1.03 2.83 -1.37
N LYS A 42 -2.05 3.69 -1.33
CA LYS A 42 -2.93 3.96 -2.49
C LYS A 42 -2.19 4.61 -3.65
N LYS A 43 -1.29 5.58 -3.39
CA LYS A 43 -0.48 6.24 -4.42
C LYS A 43 0.49 5.26 -5.09
N ASN A 44 1.11 4.38 -4.31
CA ASN A 44 2.04 3.37 -4.80
C ASN A 44 1.33 2.26 -5.59
N PHE A 45 0.14 1.82 -5.15
CA PHE A 45 -0.67 0.86 -5.92
C PHE A 45 -1.07 1.42 -7.29
N LYS A 46 -1.47 2.70 -7.33
CA LYS A 46 -1.81 3.40 -8.57
C LYS A 46 -0.62 3.53 -9.52
N HIS A 47 0.60 3.70 -9.00
CA HIS A 47 1.82 3.72 -9.81
C HIS A 47 2.11 2.34 -10.41
N HIS A 48 2.02 1.27 -9.62
CA HIS A 48 2.26 -0.09 -10.10
C HIS A 48 1.25 -0.55 -11.15
N LEU A 49 -0.03 -0.21 -10.98
CA LEU A 49 -1.06 -0.55 -11.97
C LEU A 49 -0.78 0.09 -13.33
N LYS A 50 -0.25 1.32 -13.35
CA LYS A 50 0.16 2.00 -14.60
C LYS A 50 1.33 1.30 -15.28
N VAL A 51 2.29 0.78 -14.52
CA VAL A 51 3.45 0.04 -15.06
C VAL A 51 2.99 -1.28 -15.70
N LEU A 52 2.09 -2.02 -15.04
CA LEU A 52 1.55 -3.28 -15.56
C LEU A 52 0.77 -3.08 -16.86
N ILE A 53 -0.09 -2.05 -16.93
CA ILE A 53 -0.83 -1.71 -18.15
C ILE A 53 0.14 -1.40 -19.30
N LYS A 54 1.25 -0.70 -19.02
CA LYS A 54 2.23 -0.34 -20.05
C LYS A 54 3.02 -1.55 -20.55
N LEU A 55 3.33 -2.51 -19.68
CA LEU A 55 3.96 -3.78 -20.06
C LEU A 55 3.01 -4.65 -20.91
N GLU A 56 1.72 -4.69 -20.57
CA GLU A 56 0.71 -5.41 -21.34
C GLU A 56 0.56 -4.84 -22.76
N GLN A 57 0.62 -3.50 -22.90
CA GLN A 57 0.61 -2.84 -24.19
C GLN A 57 1.84 -3.19 -25.05
N LEU A 58 3.03 -3.28 -24.44
CA LEU A 58 4.27 -3.65 -25.13
C LEU A 58 4.27 -5.12 -25.58
N LEU A 59 3.69 -6.02 -24.78
CA LEU A 59 3.48 -7.43 -25.13
C LEU A 59 2.47 -7.61 -26.27
N LYS A 60 1.44 -6.77 -26.33
CA LYS A 60 0.47 -6.77 -27.43
C LYS A 60 1.08 -6.26 -28.74
N SER A 61 2.00 -5.29 -28.69
CA SER A 61 2.67 -4.79 -29.88
C SER A 61 3.73 -5.74 -30.47
N SER A 62 4.33 -6.63 -29.67
CA SER A 62 5.35 -7.57 -30.14
C SER A 62 4.78 -8.83 -30.82
N ASN A 63 3.51 -9.17 -30.58
CA ASN A 63 2.84 -10.36 -31.13
C ASN A 63 2.17 -10.18 -32.50
N LEU A 64 2.36 -9.06 -33.20
CA LEU A 64 1.69 -8.76 -34.49
C LEU A 64 2.55 -9.01 -35.75
N THR A 65 3.66 -9.75 -35.67
CA THR A 65 4.44 -10.14 -36.87
C THR A 65 4.69 -11.65 -36.89
N GLY A 66 3.83 -12.36 -37.62
CA GLY A 66 3.92 -13.80 -37.83
C GLY A 66 2.80 -14.33 -38.72
N GLN A 67 2.68 -13.81 -39.96
CA GLN A 67 2.02 -14.54 -41.05
C GLN A 67 3.10 -15.19 -41.90
N SER A 68 2.98 -16.50 -42.06
CA SER A 68 3.90 -17.43 -42.71
C SER A 68 3.65 -17.50 -44.21
N ASP A 69 4.66 -17.13 -45.00
CA ASP A 69 4.82 -17.54 -46.39
C ASP A 69 5.33 -18.98 -46.42
N GLU A 70 4.53 -19.91 -46.94
CA GLU A 70 4.99 -21.27 -47.26
C GLU A 70 5.65 -21.26 -48.65
N ARG A 71 6.99 -21.41 -48.67
CA ARG A 71 7.71 -21.91 -49.84
C ARG A 71 8.25 -23.30 -49.57
N ASN A 72 7.76 -24.17 -50.44
CA ASN A 72 8.30 -25.38 -51.01
C ASN A 72 9.84 -25.58 -50.97
N VAL A 73 10.22 -26.86 -51.06
CA VAL A 73 11.56 -27.50 -51.20
C VAL A 73 12.14 -28.06 -49.90
N LEU A 74 12.13 -29.40 -49.74
CA LEU A 74 13.34 -30.24 -49.81
C LEU A 74 12.98 -31.71 -49.49
N SER A 75 13.29 -32.64 -50.41
CA SER A 75 13.62 -34.02 -50.07
C SER A 75 14.76 -34.46 -50.98
N THR A 76 15.91 -34.72 -50.36
CA THR A 76 17.08 -35.38 -50.93
C THR A 76 17.13 -36.83 -50.44
N ASP A 77 17.86 -37.64 -51.20
CA ASP A 77 18.44 -38.95 -50.87
C ASP A 77 17.45 -40.13 -50.88
N ASP A 78 17.78 -41.34 -51.31
CA ASP A 78 18.76 -41.94 -52.23
C ASP A 78 18.44 -43.47 -52.20
N ASP A 79 18.91 -44.20 -53.20
CA ASP A 79 19.13 -45.66 -53.24
C ASP A 79 17.92 -46.63 -53.33
N ASP A 80 17.79 -47.30 -54.48
CA ASP A 80 18.21 -48.71 -54.58
C ASP A 80 18.30 -49.18 -56.04
N ASP A 81 19.54 -49.52 -56.42
CA ASP A 81 19.95 -50.27 -57.61
C ASP A 81 19.46 -51.72 -57.55
N ILE A 82 18.74 -52.19 -58.57
CA ILE A 82 18.84 -53.61 -58.99
C ILE A 82 18.94 -53.69 -60.52
N GLN A 83 20.17 -53.86 -60.99
CA GLN A 83 20.47 -54.53 -62.24
C GLN A 83 20.18 -56.04 -62.09
N THR A 84 19.44 -56.63 -63.02
CA THR A 84 19.67 -58.03 -63.41
C THR A 84 19.60 -58.19 -64.92
N THR A 85 20.79 -58.33 -65.49
CA THR A 85 21.11 -58.94 -66.76
C THR A 85 20.83 -60.45 -66.73
N ASN A 86 20.54 -61.05 -67.89
CA ASN A 86 20.78 -62.45 -68.34
C ASN A 86 19.78 -62.75 -69.48
N SER A 87 20.11 -62.69 -70.77
CA SER A 87 21.00 -63.56 -71.58
C SER A 87 20.73 -65.06 -71.40
N SER A 88 20.09 -65.69 -72.39
CA SER A 88 20.45 -67.02 -72.92
C SER A 88 19.72 -67.34 -74.22
N LYS A 89 20.50 -67.36 -75.32
CA LYS A 89 20.30 -68.20 -76.52
C LYS A 89 20.41 -69.69 -76.14
N PRO A 90 19.83 -70.59 -76.95
CA PRO A 90 20.70 -71.53 -77.70
C PRO A 90 20.28 -71.66 -79.17
N SER A 91 21.19 -71.46 -80.12
CA SER A 91 21.95 -72.47 -80.90
C SER A 91 21.12 -73.30 -81.90
N LYS A 92 21.41 -73.03 -83.18
CA LYS A 92 21.24 -73.94 -84.32
C LYS A 92 22.15 -75.15 -84.12
N GLU A 93 21.64 -76.34 -84.39
CA GLU A 93 22.41 -77.51 -84.80
C GLU A 93 21.81 -78.03 -86.10
N GLU A 94 22.66 -78.16 -87.11
CA GLU A 94 22.40 -78.80 -88.40
C GLU A 94 22.51 -80.32 -88.24
N LEU A 95 21.62 -81.08 -88.87
CA LEU A 95 21.98 -82.40 -89.38
C LEU A 95 21.06 -82.79 -90.55
N GLU A 96 21.71 -83.09 -91.67
CA GLU A 96 21.19 -83.62 -92.91
C GLU A 96 20.49 -84.98 -92.72
N SER A 97 19.39 -85.21 -93.45
CA SER A 97 19.23 -86.44 -94.24
C SER A 97 18.06 -86.29 -95.21
N ASP A 98 18.37 -86.30 -96.51
CA ASP A 98 17.42 -86.44 -97.60
C ASP A 98 16.74 -87.83 -97.57
N GLN A 99 15.42 -87.85 -97.40
CA GLN A 99 14.56 -88.94 -97.88
C GLN A 99 13.24 -88.35 -98.40
N PRO A 100 12.75 -88.77 -99.59
CA PRO A 100 11.47 -88.33 -100.10
C PRO A 100 10.36 -89.05 -99.33
N MET A 101 9.76 -88.35 -98.36
CA MET A 101 8.65 -88.85 -97.56
C MET A 101 7.31 -88.70 -98.28
N ASP A 102 6.50 -89.72 -98.06
CA ASP A 102 5.24 -90.05 -98.66
C ASP A 102 4.15 -89.00 -98.38
N THR A 103 3.26 -88.76 -99.35
CA THR A 103 2.25 -87.68 -99.35
C THR A 103 1.04 -87.93 -98.44
N SER A 104 1.23 -88.82 -97.46
CA SER A 104 0.30 -89.22 -96.42
C SER A 104 0.56 -88.46 -95.11
N ASP A 105 1.84 -88.17 -94.79
CA ASP A 105 2.26 -87.67 -93.46
C ASP A 105 2.23 -86.14 -93.32
N ILE A 106 2.03 -85.41 -94.43
CA ILE A 106 1.96 -83.94 -94.46
C ILE A 106 0.69 -83.42 -93.77
N LYS A 107 -0.41 -84.18 -93.83
CA LYS A 107 -1.69 -83.78 -93.22
C LYS A 107 -1.67 -83.87 -91.69
N ASP A 108 -0.98 -84.86 -91.14
CA ASP A 108 -0.87 -85.03 -89.68
C ASP A 108 0.08 -83.99 -89.06
N PHE A 109 1.11 -83.56 -89.79
CA PHE A 109 2.04 -82.49 -89.35
C PHE A 109 1.39 -81.09 -89.38
N GLU A 110 0.56 -80.77 -90.40
CA GLU A 110 -0.19 -79.52 -90.45
C GLU A 110 -1.27 -79.42 -89.36
N VAL A 111 -1.97 -80.52 -89.05
CA VAL A 111 -2.95 -80.57 -87.96
C VAL A 111 -2.30 -80.36 -86.60
N VAL A 112 -1.17 -81.03 -86.32
CA VAL A 112 -0.40 -80.85 -85.08
C VAL A 112 0.15 -79.42 -84.96
N ASN A 113 0.55 -78.79 -86.07
CA ASN A 113 1.06 -77.43 -86.07
C ASN A 113 -0.06 -76.38 -85.84
N LEU A 114 -1.27 -76.62 -86.36
CA LEU A 114 -2.46 -75.81 -86.10
C LEU A 114 -2.94 -75.93 -84.65
N GLU A 115 -2.99 -77.13 -84.09
CA GLU A 115 -3.34 -77.35 -82.67
C GLU A 115 -2.32 -76.69 -81.72
N ASN A 116 -1.03 -76.75 -82.06
CA ASN A 116 0.02 -76.06 -81.31
C ASN A 116 -0.10 -74.54 -81.41
N LEU A 117 -0.52 -74.00 -82.56
CA LEU A 117 -0.76 -72.57 -82.75
C LEU A 117 -1.96 -72.08 -81.94
N GLU A 118 -3.09 -72.81 -81.97
CA GLU A 118 -4.27 -72.51 -81.15
C GLU A 118 -3.95 -72.58 -79.65
N ARG A 119 -3.18 -73.59 -79.23
CA ARG A 119 -2.71 -73.71 -77.85
C ARG A 119 -1.82 -72.55 -77.44
N ASN A 120 -0.93 -72.08 -78.31
CA ASN A 120 -0.08 -70.92 -78.04
C ASN A 120 -0.89 -69.63 -77.94
N GLN A 121 -1.91 -69.44 -78.78
CA GLN A 121 -2.82 -68.28 -78.70
C GLN A 121 -3.64 -68.28 -77.41
N ASP A 122 -4.12 -69.44 -76.96
CA ASP A 122 -4.81 -69.55 -75.67
C ASP A 122 -3.86 -69.30 -74.49
N LEU A 123 -2.63 -69.83 -74.54
CA LEU A 123 -1.59 -69.56 -73.54
C LEU A 123 -1.25 -68.07 -73.46
N GLU A 124 -1.08 -67.39 -74.59
CA GLU A 124 -0.85 -65.93 -74.62
C GLU A 124 -2.05 -65.17 -74.03
N SER A 125 -3.28 -65.59 -74.35
CA SER A 125 -4.50 -65.01 -73.78
C SER A 125 -4.61 -65.24 -72.27
N GLN A 126 -4.10 -66.37 -71.76
CA GLN A 126 -4.02 -66.65 -70.32
C GLN A 126 -2.94 -65.79 -69.65
N ILE A 127 -1.77 -65.64 -70.28
CA ILE A 127 -0.68 -64.77 -69.77
C ILE A 127 -1.16 -63.33 -69.67
N GLN A 128 -1.83 -62.79 -70.69
CA GLN A 128 -2.38 -61.43 -70.64
C GLN A 128 -3.41 -61.26 -69.51
N ARG A 129 -4.29 -62.24 -69.32
CA ARG A 129 -5.24 -62.24 -68.20
C ARG A 129 -4.53 -62.25 -66.84
N LEU A 130 -3.44 -63.00 -66.69
CA LEU A 130 -2.65 -63.03 -65.46
C LEU A 130 -1.92 -61.70 -65.22
N LEU A 131 -1.37 -61.07 -66.26
CA LEU A 131 -0.73 -59.76 -66.17
C LEU A 131 -1.73 -58.67 -65.73
N SER A 132 -2.92 -58.63 -66.32
CA SER A 132 -3.97 -57.69 -65.89
C SER A 132 -4.35 -57.91 -64.42
N LYS A 133 -4.54 -59.17 -64.00
CA LYS A 133 -4.82 -59.48 -62.60
C LYS A 133 -3.68 -59.05 -61.67
N ASN A 134 -2.42 -59.22 -62.08
CA ASN A 134 -1.27 -58.80 -61.27
C ASN A 134 -1.26 -57.27 -61.07
N SER A 135 -1.57 -56.50 -62.12
CA SER A 135 -1.69 -55.05 -62.01
C SER A 135 -2.84 -54.61 -61.10
N GLU A 136 -3.97 -55.34 -61.11
CA GLU A 136 -5.06 -55.10 -60.17
C GLU A 136 -4.64 -55.40 -58.74
N PHE A 137 -3.89 -56.49 -58.50
CA PHE A 137 -3.35 -56.81 -57.18
C PHE A 137 -2.43 -55.71 -56.64
N GLU A 138 -1.53 -55.18 -57.47
CA GLU A 138 -0.64 -54.07 -57.09
C GLU A 138 -1.42 -52.83 -56.65
N ILE A 139 -2.50 -52.47 -57.38
CA ILE A 139 -3.37 -51.35 -57.01
C ILE A 139 -4.08 -51.64 -55.68
N THR A 140 -4.55 -52.87 -55.46
CA THR A 140 -5.21 -53.23 -54.21
C THR A 140 -4.25 -53.22 -53.01
N ASP A 141 -3.00 -53.62 -53.20
CA ASP A 141 -1.98 -53.61 -52.14
C ASP A 141 -1.60 -52.16 -51.75
N ALA A 142 -1.44 -51.28 -52.74
CA ALA A 142 -1.22 -49.85 -52.50
C ALA A 142 -2.37 -49.21 -51.70
N ARG A 143 -3.62 -49.53 -52.07
CA ARG A 143 -4.81 -49.08 -51.31
C ARG A 143 -4.86 -49.65 -49.89
N LEU A 144 -4.44 -50.90 -49.71
CA LEU A 144 -4.39 -51.54 -48.40
C LEU A 144 -3.33 -50.89 -47.50
N LYS A 145 -2.18 -50.52 -48.07
CA LYS A 145 -1.15 -49.76 -47.36
C LYS A 145 -1.66 -48.38 -46.90
N GLU A 146 -2.29 -47.62 -47.80
CA GLU A 146 -2.89 -46.32 -47.45
C GLU A 146 -3.98 -46.46 -46.38
N ALA A 147 -4.83 -47.49 -46.47
CA ALA A 147 -5.83 -47.78 -45.45
C ALA A 147 -5.19 -48.11 -44.08
N ASN A 148 -4.06 -48.82 -44.06
CA ASN A 148 -3.35 -49.10 -42.81
C ASN A 148 -2.71 -47.84 -42.20
N ASP A 149 -2.12 -46.98 -43.03
CA ASP A 149 -1.55 -45.70 -42.57
C ASP A 149 -2.64 -44.81 -41.95
N THR A 150 -3.81 -44.74 -42.59
CA THR A 150 -4.96 -44.00 -42.04
C THR A 150 -5.53 -44.62 -40.75
N ILE A 151 -5.54 -45.95 -40.64
CA ILE A 151 -5.91 -46.62 -39.37
C ILE A 151 -4.93 -46.26 -38.25
N GLN A 152 -3.63 -46.16 -38.56
CA GLN A 152 -2.63 -45.81 -37.56
C GLN A 152 -2.79 -44.37 -37.08
N THR A 153 -3.01 -43.41 -37.99
CA THR A 153 -3.26 -42.01 -37.60
C THR A 153 -4.52 -41.88 -36.73
N LEU A 154 -5.60 -42.60 -37.08
CA LEU A 154 -6.83 -42.61 -36.29
C LEU A 154 -6.64 -43.22 -34.89
N LYS A 155 -5.77 -44.24 -34.74
CA LYS A 155 -5.42 -44.78 -33.41
C LYS A 155 -4.71 -43.74 -32.56
N ASP A 156 -3.70 -43.09 -33.12
CA ASP A 156 -2.93 -42.06 -32.41
C ASP A 156 -3.84 -40.89 -31.99
N GLU A 157 -4.80 -40.51 -32.83
CA GLU A 157 -5.80 -39.50 -32.49
C GLU A 157 -6.74 -39.95 -31.37
N ASN A 158 -7.20 -41.20 -31.39
CA ASN A 158 -8.05 -41.74 -30.34
C ASN A 158 -7.32 -41.75 -28.99
N ASP A 159 -6.05 -42.15 -28.96
CA ASP A 159 -5.23 -42.13 -27.74
C ASP A 159 -5.06 -40.70 -27.21
N ARG A 160 -4.85 -39.71 -28.09
CA ARG A 160 -4.81 -38.29 -27.72
C ARG A 160 -6.15 -37.82 -27.15
N ILE A 161 -7.27 -38.24 -27.73
CA ILE A 161 -8.62 -37.90 -27.24
C ILE A 161 -8.86 -38.53 -25.86
N GLN A 162 -8.47 -39.78 -25.64
CA GLN A 162 -8.60 -40.45 -24.35
C GLN A 162 -7.77 -39.76 -23.27
N ALA A 163 -6.53 -39.33 -23.59
CA ALA A 163 -5.71 -38.56 -22.67
C ALA A 163 -6.37 -37.22 -22.28
N LYS A 164 -6.96 -36.51 -23.26
CA LYS A 164 -7.73 -35.28 -23.00
C LYS A 164 -8.96 -35.56 -22.13
N TYR A 165 -9.69 -36.63 -22.40
CA TYR A 165 -10.87 -37.02 -21.61
C TYR A 165 -10.49 -37.28 -20.14
N LYS A 166 -9.39 -38.00 -19.90
CA LYS A 166 -8.88 -38.23 -18.54
C LYS A 166 -8.51 -36.92 -17.85
N SER A 167 -7.77 -36.03 -18.53
CA SER A 167 -7.43 -34.72 -17.98
C SER A 167 -8.66 -33.86 -17.69
N PHE A 168 -9.71 -33.95 -18.50
CA PHE A 168 -10.95 -33.21 -18.27
C PHE A 168 -11.70 -33.74 -17.05
N LYS A 169 -11.74 -35.07 -16.88
CA LYS A 169 -12.32 -35.71 -15.70
C LYS A 169 -11.63 -35.29 -14.41
N ASP A 170 -10.29 -35.28 -14.41
CA ASP A 170 -9.51 -34.81 -13.25
C ASP A 170 -9.80 -33.33 -12.92
N LEU A 171 -10.09 -32.51 -13.95
CA LEU A 171 -10.48 -31.12 -13.76
C LEU A 171 -11.89 -30.98 -13.17
N ASP A 172 -12.83 -31.83 -13.59
CA ASP A 172 -14.20 -31.85 -13.10
C ASP A 172 -14.26 -32.26 -11.62
N ASP A 173 -13.49 -33.28 -11.23
CA ASP A 173 -13.35 -33.71 -9.83
C ASP A 173 -12.78 -32.57 -8.96
N ARG A 174 -11.75 -31.87 -9.45
CA ARG A 174 -11.19 -30.68 -8.75
C ARG A 174 -12.18 -29.53 -8.65
N LEU A 175 -13.02 -29.33 -9.68
CA LEU A 175 -14.06 -28.29 -9.67
C LEU A 175 -15.11 -28.61 -8.61
N LYS A 176 -15.48 -29.89 -8.48
CA LYS A 176 -16.40 -30.38 -7.47
C LYS A 176 -15.87 -30.14 -6.05
N ASP A 177 -14.62 -30.52 -5.79
CA ASP A 177 -13.97 -30.26 -4.49
C ASP A 177 -13.92 -28.76 -4.16
N SER A 178 -13.63 -27.92 -5.16
CA SER A 178 -13.63 -26.46 -4.99
C SER A 178 -15.02 -25.92 -4.65
N ASN A 179 -16.08 -26.47 -5.24
CA ASN A 179 -17.45 -26.06 -4.95
C ASN A 179 -17.89 -26.46 -3.53
N ASP A 180 -17.52 -27.66 -3.09
CA ASP A 180 -17.79 -28.13 -1.71
C ASP A 180 -17.07 -27.24 -0.67
N LEU A 181 -15.85 -26.80 -0.99
CA LEU A 181 -15.11 -25.85 -0.16
C LEU A 181 -15.79 -24.47 -0.14
N ILE A 182 -16.24 -23.96 -1.30
CA ILE A 182 -16.98 -22.70 -1.38
C ILE A 182 -18.24 -22.77 -0.53
N GLN A 183 -19.00 -23.87 -0.62
CA GLN A 183 -20.20 -24.06 0.19
C GLN A 183 -19.86 -24.01 1.70
N SER A 184 -18.83 -24.74 2.13
CA SER A 184 -18.38 -24.73 3.52
C SER A 184 -17.99 -23.32 4.00
N LEU A 185 -17.29 -22.55 3.16
CA LEU A 185 -16.93 -21.16 3.46
C LEU A 185 -18.15 -20.23 3.51
N THR A 186 -19.15 -20.44 2.65
CA THR A 186 -20.39 -19.64 2.69
C THR A 186 -21.17 -19.86 3.97
N GLU A 187 -21.28 -21.11 4.43
CA GLU A 187 -21.94 -21.45 5.70
C GLU A 187 -21.21 -20.83 6.90
N GLU A 188 -19.88 -20.90 6.92
CA GLU A 188 -19.08 -20.32 8.00
C GLU A 188 -19.19 -18.78 8.04
N ASN A 189 -19.20 -18.12 6.88
CA ASN A 189 -19.44 -16.68 6.81
C ASN A 189 -20.83 -16.29 7.34
N GLU A 190 -21.85 -17.11 7.09
CA GLU A 190 -23.19 -16.88 7.64
C GLU A 190 -23.21 -17.02 9.18
N ARG A 191 -22.48 -18.01 9.72
CA ARG A 191 -22.31 -18.17 11.18
C ARG A 191 -21.62 -16.98 11.80
N ILE A 192 -20.50 -16.53 11.22
CA ILE A 192 -19.77 -15.34 11.69
C ILE A 192 -20.67 -14.11 11.66
N SER A 193 -21.45 -13.90 10.58
CA SER A 193 -22.40 -12.79 10.48
C SER A 193 -23.44 -12.82 11.60
N LYS A 194 -23.99 -13.99 11.93
CA LYS A 194 -24.95 -14.16 13.04
C LYS A 194 -24.31 -13.83 14.39
N VAL A 195 -23.08 -14.30 14.63
CA VAL A 195 -22.34 -14.02 15.88
C VAL A 195 -22.04 -12.54 16.03
N LEU A 196 -21.70 -11.82 14.95
CA LEU A 196 -21.35 -10.39 15.00
C LEU A 196 -22.56 -9.47 15.24
N LYS A 197 -23.77 -9.84 14.79
CA LYS A 197 -24.99 -9.02 14.98
C LYS A 197 -25.36 -8.82 16.45
N SER A 198 -25.20 -9.84 17.30
CA SER A 198 -25.56 -9.77 18.73
C SER A 198 -24.74 -8.73 19.53
N PRO A 199 -23.39 -8.74 19.50
CA PRO A 199 -22.57 -7.73 20.17
C PRO A 199 -22.74 -6.35 19.55
N GLU A 200 -22.99 -6.23 18.24
CA GLU A 200 -23.26 -4.94 17.59
C GLU A 200 -24.53 -4.27 18.16
N GLU A 201 -25.62 -5.03 18.29
CA GLU A 201 -26.85 -4.52 18.90
C GLU A 201 -26.68 -4.14 20.37
N LYS A 202 -25.94 -4.95 21.14
CA LYS A 202 -25.62 -4.64 22.55
C LYS A 202 -24.82 -3.35 22.66
N THR A 203 -23.81 -3.19 21.81
CA THR A 203 -22.96 -1.99 21.76
C THR A 203 -23.78 -0.77 21.37
N LYS A 204 -24.66 -0.89 20.36
CA LYS A 204 -25.55 0.19 19.94
C LYS A 204 -26.48 0.64 21.08
N LYS A 205 -27.09 -0.31 21.80
CA LYS A 205 -27.93 0.00 22.98
C LYS A 205 -27.13 0.71 24.09
N MET A 206 -25.92 0.22 24.38
CA MET A 206 -25.02 0.83 25.36
C MET A 206 -24.69 2.28 24.98
N VAL A 207 -24.28 2.52 23.73
CA VAL A 207 -23.94 3.86 23.21
C VAL A 207 -25.13 4.81 23.31
N MET A 208 -26.33 4.39 22.91
CA MET A 208 -27.54 5.21 23.04
C MET A 208 -27.83 5.59 24.50
N SER A 209 -27.63 4.64 25.44
CA SER A 209 -27.82 4.90 26.87
C SER A 209 -26.80 5.91 27.43
N LEU A 210 -25.53 5.80 27.02
CA LEU A 210 -24.46 6.71 27.41
C LEU A 210 -24.66 8.11 26.83
N GLN A 211 -25.10 8.22 25.58
CA GLN A 211 -25.44 9.50 24.95
C GLN A 211 -26.58 10.20 25.68
N LYS A 212 -27.59 9.46 26.14
CA LYS A 212 -28.68 10.02 26.94
C LYS A 212 -28.17 10.58 28.27
N LYS A 213 -27.38 9.79 29.01
CA LYS A 213 -26.77 10.23 30.28
C LYS A 213 -25.87 11.46 30.09
N LEU A 214 -25.06 11.48 29.04
CA LEU A 214 -24.21 12.62 28.74
C LEU A 214 -25.02 13.91 28.52
N LYS A 215 -26.14 13.83 27.80
CA LYS A 215 -27.04 14.98 27.60
C LYS A 215 -27.67 15.47 28.91
N GLU A 216 -27.99 14.57 29.83
CA GLU A 216 -28.53 14.90 31.15
C GLU A 216 -27.46 15.59 32.01
N GLU A 217 -26.25 15.06 32.06
CA GLU A 217 -25.10 15.65 32.77
C GLU A 217 -24.75 17.06 32.27
N VAL A 218 -24.73 17.25 30.94
CA VAL A 218 -24.49 18.59 30.35
C VAL A 218 -25.55 19.59 30.80
N LYS A 219 -26.84 19.21 30.76
CA LYS A 219 -27.93 20.08 31.24
C LYS A 219 -27.80 20.41 32.72
N GLN A 220 -27.41 19.43 33.55
CA GLN A 220 -27.19 19.67 34.97
C GLN A 220 -26.03 20.63 35.20
N LYS A 221 -24.93 20.47 34.45
CA LYS A 221 -23.79 21.38 34.51
C LYS A 221 -24.16 22.81 34.14
N ASP A 222 -24.94 23.01 33.08
CA ASP A 222 -25.40 24.34 32.65
C ASP A 222 -26.31 25.00 33.71
N ASN A 223 -27.21 24.21 34.33
CA ASN A 223 -28.04 24.67 35.43
C ASN A 223 -27.20 25.08 36.65
N LEU A 224 -26.22 24.27 37.03
CA LEU A 224 -25.32 24.58 38.14
C LEU A 224 -24.46 25.82 37.85
N SER A 225 -23.97 25.98 36.62
CA SER A 225 -23.22 27.17 36.20
C SER A 225 -24.08 28.42 36.35
N THR A 226 -25.32 28.38 35.85
CA THR A 226 -26.28 29.49 35.95
C THR A 226 -26.58 29.84 37.41
N MET A 227 -26.68 28.83 38.28
CA MET A 227 -26.91 29.03 39.71
C MET A 227 -25.68 29.64 40.39
N CYS A 228 -24.47 29.21 40.03
CA CYS A 228 -23.22 29.77 40.53
C CYS A 228 -23.09 31.26 40.17
N ASP A 229 -23.42 31.65 38.93
CA ASP A 229 -23.39 33.04 38.49
C ASP A 229 -24.40 33.93 39.26
N LYS A 230 -25.59 33.39 39.55
CA LYS A 230 -26.59 34.08 40.39
C LYS A 230 -26.08 34.30 41.81
N TYR A 231 -25.51 33.28 42.45
CA TYR A 231 -24.95 33.39 43.80
C TYR A 231 -23.77 34.37 43.84
N LYS A 232 -22.89 34.32 42.85
CA LYS A 232 -21.75 35.25 42.73
C LYS A 232 -22.23 36.70 42.62
N SER A 233 -23.25 36.95 41.79
CA SER A 233 -23.83 38.29 41.63
C SER A 233 -24.52 38.78 42.91
N ALA A 234 -25.25 37.90 43.61
CA ALA A 234 -25.90 38.24 44.88
C ALA A 234 -24.89 38.56 45.99
N TYR A 235 -23.81 37.78 46.08
CA TYR A 235 -22.74 38.01 47.04
C TYR A 235 -22.03 39.34 46.83
N GLN A 236 -21.71 39.69 45.58
CA GLN A 236 -21.12 40.98 45.24
C GLN A 236 -22.04 42.16 45.62
N LYS A 237 -23.34 42.05 45.35
CA LYS A 237 -24.33 43.06 45.76
C LYS A 237 -24.39 43.23 47.28
N LEU A 238 -24.33 42.12 48.01
CA LEU A 238 -24.33 42.15 49.47
C LEU A 238 -23.07 42.84 50.02
N GLN A 239 -21.89 42.54 49.48
CA GLN A 239 -20.65 43.22 49.87
C GLN A 239 -20.72 44.74 49.64
N ILE A 240 -21.17 45.17 48.45
CA ILE A 240 -21.33 46.59 48.14
C ILE A 240 -22.31 47.26 49.12
N THR A 241 -23.41 46.58 49.44
CA THR A 241 -24.43 47.11 50.36
C THR A 241 -23.88 47.27 51.77
N ASN A 242 -23.17 46.26 52.29
CA ASN A 242 -22.53 46.32 53.60
C ASN A 242 -21.50 47.44 53.67
N GLN A 243 -20.62 47.55 52.66
CA GLN A 243 -19.63 48.62 52.58
C GLN A 243 -20.30 50.00 52.58
N THR A 244 -21.37 50.16 51.80
CA THR A 244 -22.14 51.41 51.74
C THR A 244 -22.79 51.72 53.09
N GLN A 245 -23.29 50.71 53.80
CA GLN A 245 -23.87 50.88 55.14
C GLN A 245 -22.81 51.28 56.16
N GLU A 246 -21.63 50.65 56.15
CA GLU A 246 -20.49 51.01 56.98
C GLU A 246 -20.05 52.45 56.73
N ASP A 247 -19.91 52.86 55.47
CA ASP A 247 -19.57 54.24 55.09
C ASP A 247 -20.60 55.25 55.60
N ARG A 248 -21.89 54.92 55.47
CA ARG A 248 -22.99 55.78 55.95
C ARG A 248 -22.98 55.87 57.47
N LEU A 249 -22.81 54.75 58.18
CA LEU A 249 -22.75 54.72 59.64
C LEU A 249 -21.52 55.46 60.16
N SER A 250 -20.37 55.28 59.52
CA SER A 250 -19.13 56.00 59.85
C SER A 250 -19.28 57.51 59.68
N LYS A 251 -19.88 57.96 58.57
CA LYS A 251 -20.20 59.39 58.35
C LYS A 251 -21.15 59.93 59.41
N VAL A 252 -22.25 59.23 59.70
CA VAL A 252 -23.22 59.65 60.72
C VAL A 252 -22.59 59.66 62.12
N ALA A 253 -21.78 58.68 62.46
CA ALA A 253 -21.04 58.62 63.72
C ALA A 253 -20.07 59.81 63.83
N GLY A 254 -19.28 60.08 62.78
CA GLY A 254 -18.38 61.23 62.73
C GLY A 254 -19.11 62.58 62.83
N MET A 255 -20.29 62.71 62.19
CA MET A 255 -21.13 63.91 62.33
C MET A 255 -21.63 64.06 63.76
N LYS A 256 -22.19 63.00 64.38
CA LYS A 256 -22.69 63.03 65.77
C LYS A 256 -21.59 63.28 66.80
N MET A 257 -20.36 62.83 66.56
CA MET A 257 -19.22 63.12 67.45
C MET A 257 -18.78 64.59 67.39
N LYS A 258 -18.99 65.26 66.25
CA LYS A 258 -18.66 66.68 66.07
C LYS A 258 -19.81 67.60 66.49
N ASP A 259 -21.04 67.11 66.41
CA ASP A 259 -22.23 67.82 66.87
C ASP A 259 -22.12 68.05 68.39
N ASN A 260 -22.14 69.32 68.81
CA ASN A 260 -21.95 69.77 70.20
C ASN A 260 -20.52 69.68 70.80
N ASN A 261 -19.47 69.39 70.02
CA ASN A 261 -18.07 69.46 70.51
C ASN A 261 -17.09 70.08 69.48
N PRO A 262 -17.03 71.42 69.36
CA PRO A 262 -16.16 72.10 68.40
C PRO A 262 -14.65 71.96 68.71
N ALA A 263 -14.26 71.59 69.94
CA ALA A 263 -12.85 71.38 70.30
C ALA A 263 -12.27 70.07 69.74
N ILE A 264 -13.11 69.09 69.39
CA ILE A 264 -12.69 67.85 68.69
C ILE A 264 -12.63 68.06 67.16
N ALA A 265 -13.16 69.17 66.65
CA ALA A 265 -13.34 69.42 65.23
C ALA A 265 -12.24 70.34 64.67
N ASP A 266 -11.03 69.79 64.51
CA ASP A 266 -10.27 69.76 63.24
C ASP A 266 -8.79 69.41 63.47
N LEU A 267 -8.48 68.11 63.51
CA LEU A 267 -7.09 67.62 63.60
C LEU A 267 -6.26 67.95 62.35
N SER A 268 -6.86 68.48 61.28
CA SER A 268 -6.14 68.92 60.08
C SER A 268 -5.60 70.35 60.19
N ASP A 269 -6.03 71.15 61.17
CA ASP A 269 -5.53 72.51 61.38
C ASP A 269 -4.01 72.49 61.71
N PRO A 270 -3.15 73.08 60.85
CA PRO A 270 -1.71 73.20 61.09
C PRO A 270 -1.34 74.14 62.24
N ASN A 271 -2.27 74.99 62.68
CA ASN A 271 -2.07 76.00 63.71
C ASN A 271 -2.78 75.67 65.03
N ARG A 272 -3.24 74.43 65.21
CA ARG A 272 -3.81 74.00 66.50
C ARG A 272 -2.80 74.16 67.65
N PRO A 273 -3.23 74.55 68.86
CA PRO A 273 -2.34 74.79 70.00
C PRO A 273 -1.37 73.63 70.30
N GLU A 274 -1.82 72.39 70.13
CA GLU A 274 -0.99 71.19 70.35
C GLU A 274 0.21 71.10 69.38
N LYS A 275 0.04 71.52 68.12
CA LYS A 275 1.10 71.52 67.09
C LYS A 275 2.16 72.58 67.32
N LEU A 276 1.90 73.58 68.17
CA LEU A 276 2.87 74.62 68.48
C LEU A 276 4.11 74.01 69.16
N SER A 277 3.89 73.06 70.07
CA SER A 277 4.97 72.36 70.77
C SER A 277 5.84 71.52 69.84
N GLU A 278 5.22 70.86 68.85
CA GLU A 278 5.92 70.09 67.81
C GLU A 278 6.78 71.00 66.93
N LYS A 279 6.24 72.14 66.47
CA LYS A 279 6.99 73.12 65.67
C LYS A 279 8.19 73.69 66.42
N PHE A 280 8.03 74.02 67.72
CA PHE A 280 9.16 74.49 68.53
C PHE A 280 10.24 73.42 68.66
N ARG A 281 9.85 72.17 68.92
CA ARG A 281 10.79 71.05 69.01
C ARG A 281 11.55 70.84 67.69
N GLU A 282 10.85 70.87 66.57
CA GLU A 282 11.43 70.69 65.23
C GLU A 282 12.46 71.79 64.90
N ILE A 283 12.21 73.05 65.28
CA ILE A 283 13.18 74.14 65.11
C ILE A 283 14.48 73.86 65.86
N TYR A 284 14.41 73.40 67.10
CA TYR A 284 15.62 73.08 67.88
C TYR A 284 16.36 71.89 67.27
N ASP A 285 15.66 70.81 66.94
CA ASP A 285 16.25 69.59 66.40
C ASP A 285 16.96 69.83 65.05
N ASN A 286 16.31 70.58 64.15
CA ASN A 286 16.88 70.94 62.86
C ASN A 286 18.10 71.84 63.01
N ALA A 287 18.08 72.80 63.96
CA ALA A 287 19.23 73.68 64.19
C ALA A 287 20.46 72.93 64.69
N TRP A 288 20.28 71.96 65.61
CA TRP A 288 21.37 71.13 66.12
C TRP A 288 21.91 70.17 65.07
N THR A 289 21.03 69.54 64.30
CA THR A 289 21.43 68.62 63.21
C THR A 289 22.20 69.38 62.13
N ASN A 290 21.72 70.54 61.68
CA ASN A 290 22.41 71.35 60.68
C ASN A 290 23.80 71.83 61.16
N LEU A 291 23.93 72.14 62.46
CA LEU A 291 25.22 72.55 63.03
C LEU A 291 26.21 71.38 63.07
N LEU A 292 25.74 70.19 63.46
CA LEU A 292 26.55 68.98 63.48
C LEU A 292 27.04 68.63 62.07
N ASP A 293 26.12 68.57 61.10
CA ASP A 293 26.44 68.28 59.70
C ASP A 293 27.47 69.28 59.15
N ALA A 294 27.29 70.58 59.41
CA ALA A 294 28.21 71.61 58.94
C ALA A 294 29.61 71.53 59.56
N ILE A 295 29.73 71.00 60.79
CA ILE A 295 31.04 70.82 61.45
C ILE A 295 31.69 69.53 60.94
N THR A 296 30.94 68.43 60.90
CA THR A 296 31.40 67.14 60.36
C THR A 296 31.88 67.27 58.91
N GLU A 297 31.15 68.02 58.07
CA GLU A 297 31.55 68.27 56.67
C GLU A 297 32.86 69.09 56.57
N LYS A 298 33.06 70.06 57.47
CA LYS A 298 34.25 70.93 57.45
C LYS A 298 35.49 70.28 58.02
N THR A 299 35.36 69.49 59.08
CA THR A 299 36.50 68.88 59.80
C THR A 299 36.81 67.48 59.30
N GLY A 300 35.83 66.78 58.71
CA GLY A 300 35.94 65.37 58.33
C GLY A 300 36.06 64.42 59.54
N GLU A 301 35.78 64.92 60.74
CA GLU A 301 35.87 64.16 61.99
C GLU A 301 34.57 63.39 62.24
N SER A 302 34.62 62.34 63.07
CA SER A 302 33.42 61.60 63.45
C SER A 302 32.49 62.45 64.31
N ASP A 303 31.18 62.25 64.19
CA ASP A 303 30.14 63.00 64.92
C ASP A 303 30.39 63.11 66.44
N ASP A 304 30.94 62.07 67.09
CA ASP A 304 31.29 62.10 68.52
C ASP A 304 32.31 63.19 68.90
N ILE A 305 33.23 63.51 68.00
CA ILE A 305 34.23 64.55 68.19
C ILE A 305 33.58 65.92 67.93
N CYS A 306 32.80 66.03 66.85
CA CYS A 306 32.05 67.24 66.50
C CYS A 306 31.08 67.65 67.62
N VAL A 307 30.34 66.70 68.21
CA VAL A 307 29.44 66.94 69.36
C VAL A 307 30.22 67.47 70.55
N LYS A 308 31.40 66.91 70.87
CA LYS A 308 32.24 67.42 71.97
C LYS A 308 32.73 68.83 71.72
N GLN A 309 33.06 69.18 70.47
CA GLN A 309 33.45 70.53 70.09
C GLN A 309 32.28 71.52 70.22
N ILE A 310 31.09 71.15 69.74
CA ILE A 310 29.87 71.95 69.89
C ILE A 310 29.56 72.19 71.36
N VAL A 311 29.58 71.15 72.20
CA VAL A 311 29.33 71.26 73.64
C VAL A 311 30.36 72.16 74.32
N SER A 312 31.64 72.03 73.96
CA SER A 312 32.70 72.88 74.50
C SER A 312 32.49 74.35 74.12
N ALA A 313 32.15 74.61 72.85
CA ALA A 313 31.85 75.97 72.37
C ALA A 313 30.64 76.57 73.09
N LEU A 314 29.57 75.78 73.29
CA LEU A 314 28.39 76.23 74.04
C LEU A 314 28.70 76.52 75.51
N MET A 315 29.52 75.69 76.16
CA MET A 315 29.95 75.95 77.53
C MET A 315 30.73 77.27 77.64
N VAL A 316 31.62 77.54 76.69
CA VAL A 316 32.36 78.82 76.64
C VAL A 316 31.41 79.99 76.42
N CYS A 317 30.53 79.92 75.41
CA CYS A 317 29.57 80.99 75.12
C CYS A 317 28.59 81.24 76.28
N THR A 318 28.13 80.19 76.96
CA THR A 318 27.22 80.34 78.10
C THR A 318 27.94 80.94 79.31
N LEU A 319 29.18 80.56 79.58
CA LEU A 319 30.01 81.18 80.61
C LEU A 319 30.30 82.65 80.30
N GLU A 320 30.52 83.00 79.03
CA GLU A 320 30.75 84.38 78.59
C GLU A 320 29.48 85.24 78.70
N ILE A 321 28.31 84.71 78.32
CA ILE A 321 27.02 85.38 78.51
C ILE A 321 26.70 85.56 80.00
N LEU A 322 26.97 84.55 80.82
CA LEU A 322 26.76 84.63 82.28
C LEU A 322 27.72 85.63 82.93
N SER A 323 29.00 85.65 82.51
CA SER A 323 29.99 86.63 82.95
C SER A 323 29.61 88.05 82.56
N ASN A 324 29.18 88.28 81.32
CA ASN A 324 28.74 89.59 80.83
C ASN A 324 27.45 90.10 81.48
N LYS A 325 26.60 89.19 82.00
CA LYS A 325 25.43 89.51 82.83
C LYS A 325 25.74 89.70 84.30
N LEU A 326 26.94 89.33 84.76
CA LEU A 326 27.41 89.54 86.14
C LEU A 326 28.24 90.83 86.28
N VAL A 327 28.72 91.39 85.17
CA VAL A 327 29.50 92.64 85.10
C VAL A 327 28.63 93.86 84.72
N ASN A 328 27.37 93.66 84.31
CA ASN A 328 26.34 94.71 84.18
C ASN A 328 25.20 94.47 85.19
#